data_AF-A0AAN4R5H3-F1
#
_entry.id   AF-A0AAN4R5H3-F1
#
_cell.length_a   1.000
_cell.length_b   1.000
_cell.length_c   1.000
_cell.angle_alpha   90.00
_cell.angle_beta   90.00
_cell.angle_gamma   90.00
#
_symmetry.space_group_name_H-M   'P 1'
#
loop_
_entity.id
_entity.type
_entity.pdbx_description
1 polymer ?
#
loop_
_entity_poly.entity_id
_entity_poly.type
_entity_poly.pdbx_seq_one_letter_code
_entity_poly.pdbx_strand_id
1 'polypeptide(L)'
;MTRFQLVASPAARVEKADEYAVEPTPGIFADFSHEADATNAASLASAMNSFGQLIRQRTRELSFLVCAEIVPGARKPRWYARCARDGGLRDEAFLFTIMLDATIEDGTPPVRMWGAKAAPFQLSDRAPVWTDAEPDEFTPHAHGHLGYYGWLRMINARVQLLTNSRCSLFDRTDASIMTRRYKDRHHPFAVAAELMSAGYCIPHSGME
;
A
#
# COMPACT_ATOMS: atom_id res chain seq x y z
N MET A 1 -12.79 -18.42 25.95
CA MET A 1 -11.90 -17.36 25.45
C MET A 1 -10.87 -18.02 24.57
N THR A 2 -10.60 -17.50 23.38
CA THR A 2 -9.59 -18.02 22.45
C THR A 2 -8.56 -16.92 22.21
N ARG A 3 -7.28 -17.28 22.25
CA ARG A 3 -6.19 -16.38 21.94
C ARG A 3 -5.92 -16.32 20.43
N PHE A 4 -5.73 -15.11 19.94
CA PHE A 4 -5.39 -14.80 18.56
C PHE A 4 -4.08 -14.03 18.51
N GLN A 5 -3.30 -14.31 17.48
CA GLN A 5 -2.20 -13.48 17.04
C GLN A 5 -2.72 -12.50 16.00
N LEU A 6 -2.66 -11.20 16.29
CA LEU A 6 -2.93 -10.15 15.32
C LEU A 6 -1.64 -9.80 14.60
N VAL A 7 -1.71 -9.65 13.27
CA VAL A 7 -0.58 -9.32 12.41
C VAL A 7 -1.03 -8.24 11.43
N ALA A 8 -0.23 -7.18 11.28
CA ALA A 8 -0.44 -6.21 10.23
C ALA A 8 0.31 -6.64 8.96
N SER A 9 -0.24 -6.36 7.78
CA SER A 9 0.44 -6.61 6.51
C SER A 9 0.14 -5.47 5.53
N PRO A 10 1.14 -4.95 4.79
CA PRO A 10 0.90 -3.95 3.78
C PRO A 10 -0.12 -4.45 2.79
N ALA A 11 -1.00 -3.57 2.37
CA ALA A 11 -2.14 -3.94 1.59
C ALA A 11 -2.30 -3.00 0.41
N ALA A 12 -2.54 -3.59 -0.75
CA ALA A 12 -2.84 -2.87 -1.96
C ALA A 12 -4.18 -3.34 -2.49
N ARG A 13 -5.05 -2.40 -2.91
CA ARG A 13 -6.12 -2.76 -3.83
C ARG A 13 -5.49 -3.05 -5.19
N VAL A 14 -5.74 -4.24 -5.69
CA VAL A 14 -5.40 -4.69 -7.03
C VAL A 14 -6.67 -5.13 -7.74
N GLU A 15 -6.78 -4.81 -9.02
CA GLU A 15 -7.85 -5.32 -9.86
C GLU A 15 -7.55 -6.78 -10.22
N LYS A 16 -8.49 -7.68 -9.92
CA LYS A 16 -8.56 -9.05 -10.44
C LYS A 16 -9.75 -9.16 -11.38
N ALA A 17 -9.77 -10.23 -12.17
CA ALA A 17 -10.60 -10.43 -13.37
C ALA A 17 -12.05 -9.90 -13.33
N ASP A 18 -12.72 -9.84 -12.16
CA ASP A 18 -14.04 -9.23 -12.01
C ASP A 18 -14.26 -8.51 -10.65
N GLU A 19 -13.21 -8.35 -9.82
CA GLU A 19 -13.32 -7.77 -8.47
C GLU A 19 -12.03 -7.05 -8.00
N TYR A 20 -12.17 -6.14 -7.04
CA TYR A 20 -11.03 -5.61 -6.29
C TYR A 20 -10.58 -6.61 -5.22
N ALA A 21 -9.36 -7.12 -5.33
CA ALA A 21 -8.73 -7.92 -4.29
C ALA A 21 -7.82 -7.03 -3.43
N VAL A 22 -7.77 -7.34 -2.13
CA VAL A 22 -6.75 -6.78 -1.24
C VAL A 22 -5.72 -7.86 -0.99
N GLU A 23 -4.48 -7.63 -1.42
CA GLU A 23 -3.40 -8.60 -1.24
C GLU A 23 -2.44 -8.13 -0.14
N PRO A 24 -2.15 -9.00 0.86
CA PRO A 24 -1.04 -8.76 1.77
C PRO A 24 0.27 -8.84 0.99
N THR A 25 1.12 -7.82 1.13
CA THR A 25 2.48 -7.82 0.57
C THR A 25 3.42 -8.38 1.64
N PRO A 26 4.14 -9.49 1.40
CA PRO A 26 5.01 -10.07 2.42
C PRO A 26 6.15 -9.11 2.83
N GLY A 27 6.46 -9.05 4.13
CA GLY A 27 7.80 -8.64 4.60
C GLY A 27 7.99 -7.26 5.21
N ILE A 28 7.01 -6.35 5.25
CA ILE A 28 7.22 -4.99 5.81
C ILE A 28 6.78 -4.87 7.28
N PHE A 29 5.84 -5.70 7.74
CA PHE A 29 5.29 -5.62 9.11
C PHE A 29 5.48 -6.90 9.94
N ALA A 30 6.48 -7.73 9.62
CA ALA A 30 6.77 -8.95 10.39
C ALA A 30 6.96 -8.69 11.90
N ASP A 31 7.37 -7.47 12.27
CA ASP A 31 7.61 -7.05 13.64
C ASP A 31 6.37 -6.49 14.36
N PHE A 32 5.26 -6.24 13.65
CA PHE A 32 4.03 -5.71 14.23
C PHE A 32 3.04 -6.85 14.47
N SER A 33 3.21 -7.50 15.60
CA SER A 33 2.33 -8.57 16.07
C SER A 33 1.79 -8.23 17.47
N HIS A 34 0.53 -8.57 17.73
CA HIS A 34 -0.12 -8.35 19.02
C HIS A 34 -1.02 -9.53 19.40
N GLU A 35 -0.83 -10.10 20.59
CA GLU A 35 -1.76 -11.12 21.10
C GLU A 35 -3.06 -10.48 21.60
N ALA A 36 -4.19 -11.06 21.20
CA ALA A 36 -5.51 -10.63 21.65
C ALA A 36 -6.34 -11.83 22.09
N ASP A 37 -6.98 -11.72 23.25
CA ASP A 37 -7.94 -12.70 23.71
C ASP A 37 -9.36 -12.29 23.28
N ALA A 38 -10.07 -13.17 22.57
CA ALA A 38 -11.43 -12.91 22.10
C ALA A 38 -12.41 -13.98 22.60
N THR A 39 -13.61 -13.54 22.98
CA THR A 39 -14.70 -14.41 23.45
C THR A 39 -15.77 -14.62 22.39
N ASN A 40 -15.89 -13.69 21.44
CA ASN A 40 -16.79 -13.72 20.29
C ASN A 40 -16.22 -12.89 19.12
N ALA A 41 -16.87 -12.96 17.95
CA ALA A 41 -16.43 -12.23 16.75
C ALA A 41 -16.38 -10.71 16.92
N ALA A 42 -17.31 -10.12 17.69
CA ALA A 42 -17.31 -8.67 17.94
C ALA A 42 -16.11 -8.24 18.80
N SER A 43 -15.74 -9.04 19.81
CA SER A 43 -14.55 -8.77 20.63
C SER A 43 -13.26 -8.90 19.81
N LEU A 44 -13.20 -9.85 18.87
CA LEU A 44 -12.06 -9.99 17.96
C LEU A 44 -11.98 -8.77 17.02
N ALA A 45 -13.10 -8.37 16.40
CA ALA A 45 -13.15 -7.19 15.53
C ALA A 45 -12.75 -5.90 16.27
N SER A 46 -13.16 -5.75 17.54
CA SER A 46 -12.75 -4.62 18.39
C SER A 46 -11.23 -4.62 18.66
N ALA A 47 -10.66 -5.78 18.96
CA ALA A 47 -9.21 -5.93 19.17
C ALA A 47 -8.42 -5.64 17.89
N MET A 48 -8.88 -6.16 16.74
CA MET A 48 -8.30 -5.89 15.44
C MET A 48 -8.34 -4.39 15.10
N ASN A 49 -9.48 -3.73 15.31
CA ASN A 49 -9.62 -2.28 15.12
C ASN A 49 -8.64 -1.49 16.00
N SER A 50 -8.55 -1.83 17.28
CA SER A 50 -7.64 -1.16 18.23
C SER A 50 -6.18 -1.31 17.80
N PHE A 51 -5.79 -2.51 17.40
CA PHE A 51 -4.46 -2.79 16.88
C PHE A 51 -4.18 -2.00 15.59
N GLY A 52 -5.12 -1.93 14.66
CA GLY A 52 -4.98 -1.12 13.45
C GLY A 52 -4.83 0.38 13.73
N GLN A 53 -5.52 0.94 14.72
CA GLN A 53 -5.30 2.34 15.12
C GLN A 53 -3.89 2.58 15.64
N LEU A 54 -3.31 1.61 16.36
CA LEU A 54 -1.94 1.69 16.83
C LEU A 54 -0.93 1.65 15.67
N ILE A 55 -1.15 0.79 14.68
CA ILE A 55 -0.32 0.76 13.46
C ILE A 55 -0.43 2.07 12.70
N ARG A 56 -1.64 2.62 12.54
CA ARG A 56 -1.86 3.93 11.93
C ARG A 56 -1.05 5.05 12.58
N GLN A 57 -0.95 5.05 13.90
CA GLN A 57 -0.17 6.05 14.62
C GLN A 57 1.34 5.94 14.32
N ARG A 58 1.82 4.74 14.00
CA ARG A 58 3.24 4.45 13.74
C ARG A 58 3.62 4.58 12.26
N THR A 59 2.70 4.27 11.34
CA THR A 59 2.98 4.19 9.90
C THR A 59 1.85 4.85 9.10
N ARG A 60 1.85 6.19 9.07
CA ARG A 60 0.82 6.97 8.36
C ARG A 60 0.85 6.79 6.84
N GLU A 61 2.01 6.41 6.32
CA GLU A 61 2.31 6.42 4.88
C GLU A 61 1.98 5.12 4.15
N LEU A 62 1.55 4.08 4.88
CA LEU A 62 1.34 2.73 4.34
C LEU A 62 -0.10 2.25 4.52
N SER A 63 -0.68 1.71 3.45
CA SER A 63 -1.96 1.01 3.49
C SER A 63 -1.72 -0.39 4.05
N PHE A 64 -2.60 -0.89 4.92
CA PHE A 64 -2.41 -2.18 5.56
C PHE A 64 -3.73 -2.87 5.93
N LEU A 65 -3.64 -4.19 6.02
CA LEU A 65 -4.67 -5.07 6.57
C LEU A 65 -4.23 -5.55 7.95
N VAL A 66 -5.19 -5.84 8.80
CA VAL A 66 -4.95 -6.61 10.02
C VAL A 66 -5.55 -7.99 9.84
N CYS A 67 -4.71 -9.00 10.00
CA CYS A 67 -5.09 -10.40 10.02
C CYS A 67 -5.12 -10.89 11.46
N ALA A 68 -6.06 -11.76 11.78
CA ALA A 68 -6.07 -12.49 13.05
C ALA A 68 -5.92 -13.98 12.79
N GLU A 69 -4.89 -14.56 13.39
CA GLU A 69 -4.55 -15.97 13.32
C GLU A 69 -4.80 -16.62 14.68
N ILE A 70 -5.25 -17.86 14.71
CA ILE A 70 -5.38 -18.60 15.97
C ILE A 70 -4.00 -19.07 16.39
N VAL A 71 -3.59 -18.76 17.62
CA VAL A 71 -2.28 -19.18 18.15
C VAL A 71 -2.17 -20.71 18.13
N PRO A 72 -1.01 -21.29 17.73
CA PRO A 72 -0.80 -22.73 17.76
C PRO A 72 -1.16 -23.34 19.11
N GLY A 73 -1.93 -24.43 19.10
CA GLY A 73 -2.40 -25.11 20.32
C GLY A 73 -3.69 -24.53 20.93
N ALA A 74 -4.16 -23.37 20.49
CA ALA A 74 -5.45 -22.83 20.92
C ALA A 74 -6.61 -23.53 20.20
N ARG A 75 -7.70 -23.82 20.94
CA ARG A 75 -8.90 -24.44 20.38
C ARG A 75 -9.70 -23.44 19.55
N LYS A 76 -10.02 -23.80 18.30
CA LYS A 76 -10.90 -23.00 17.44
C LYS A 76 -12.27 -22.77 18.13
N PRO A 77 -12.72 -21.52 18.32
CA PRO A 77 -13.97 -21.24 19.01
C PRO A 77 -15.18 -21.67 18.18
N ARG A 78 -16.31 -22.05 18.79
CA ARG A 78 -17.49 -22.52 18.04
C ARG A 78 -18.09 -21.47 17.10
N TRP A 79 -17.99 -20.19 17.47
CA TRP A 79 -18.44 -19.08 16.63
C TRP A 79 -17.56 -18.88 15.38
N TYR A 80 -16.32 -19.40 15.37
CA TYR A 80 -15.39 -19.38 14.23
C TYR A 80 -16.02 -19.95 12.96
N ALA A 81 -16.59 -21.15 13.07
CA ALA A 81 -17.16 -21.88 11.93
C ALA A 81 -18.46 -21.26 11.38
N ARG A 82 -19.08 -20.34 12.13
CA ARG A 82 -20.27 -19.61 11.70
C ARG A 82 -19.85 -18.37 10.90
N CYS A 83 -18.93 -17.57 11.44
CA CYS A 83 -18.44 -16.36 10.77
C CYS A 83 -17.72 -16.64 9.45
N ALA A 84 -16.99 -17.76 9.34
CA ALA A 84 -16.37 -18.17 8.07
C ALA A 84 -17.40 -18.52 6.98
N ARG A 85 -18.56 -19.08 7.35
CA ARG A 85 -19.63 -19.43 6.40
C ARG A 85 -20.43 -18.22 5.92
N ASP A 86 -20.61 -17.23 6.78
CA ASP A 86 -21.41 -16.03 6.48
C ASP A 86 -20.58 -14.95 5.73
N GLY A 87 -19.35 -15.26 5.31
CA GLY A 87 -18.45 -14.31 4.65
C GLY A 87 -17.99 -13.15 5.54
N GLY A 88 -18.33 -13.18 6.83
CA GLY A 88 -18.03 -12.12 7.79
C GLY A 88 -16.56 -12.04 8.18
N LEU A 89 -15.80 -13.12 7.97
CA LEU A 89 -14.35 -13.18 8.13
C LEU A 89 -13.78 -14.06 7.00
N ARG A 90 -12.97 -13.49 6.11
CA ARG A 90 -12.62 -14.08 4.81
C ARG A 90 -11.39 -15.02 4.86
N ASP A 91 -11.57 -16.26 5.36
CA ASP A 91 -10.62 -17.40 5.34
C ASP A 91 -9.66 -17.58 6.55
N GLU A 92 -8.74 -18.55 6.44
CA GLU A 92 -7.94 -19.22 7.49
C GLU A 92 -7.15 -18.27 8.39
N ALA A 93 -6.77 -17.12 7.85
CA ALA A 93 -6.41 -15.92 8.60
C ALA A 93 -7.56 -14.93 8.44
N PHE A 94 -8.20 -14.54 9.55
CA PHE A 94 -9.33 -13.63 9.50
C PHE A 94 -8.85 -12.25 9.06
N LEU A 95 -9.19 -11.88 7.84
CA LEU A 95 -8.77 -10.61 7.25
C LEU A 95 -9.78 -9.52 7.59
N PHE A 96 -9.35 -8.52 8.34
CA PHE A 96 -10.14 -7.30 8.60
C PHE A 96 -9.46 -6.11 7.94
N THR A 97 -10.21 -5.42 7.08
CA THR A 97 -9.71 -4.28 6.32
C THR A 97 -9.86 -3.01 7.14
N ILE A 98 -8.74 -2.49 7.66
CA ILE A 98 -8.73 -1.26 8.48
C ILE A 98 -8.38 -0.04 7.64
N MET A 99 -7.40 -0.15 6.74
CA MET A 99 -6.98 1.01 5.94
C MET A 99 -6.45 0.60 4.57
N LEU A 100 -7.19 0.96 3.54
CA LEU A 100 -6.74 0.85 2.15
C LEU A 100 -6.14 2.15 1.62
N ASP A 101 -6.29 3.23 2.38
CA ASP A 101 -6.17 4.60 1.92
C ASP A 101 -5.09 5.32 2.77
N ALA A 102 -3.81 4.99 2.56
CA ALA A 102 -2.68 5.65 3.24
C ALA A 102 -2.68 7.16 2.99
N THR A 103 -2.44 7.96 4.03
CA THR A 103 -2.35 9.43 3.95
C THR A 103 -1.10 9.88 4.68
N ILE A 104 -0.20 10.58 3.98
CA ILE A 104 1.09 11.00 4.54
C ILE A 104 0.91 12.25 5.42
N GLU A 105 0.07 13.18 4.98
CA GLU A 105 -0.29 14.43 5.65
C GLU A 105 -1.78 14.76 5.43
N ASP A 106 -2.36 15.60 6.30
CA ASP A 106 -3.70 16.15 6.09
C ASP A 106 -3.76 16.86 4.72
N GLY A 107 -4.69 16.44 3.86
CA GLY A 107 -4.85 16.99 2.50
C GLY A 107 -4.11 16.23 1.40
N THR A 108 -3.36 15.17 1.70
CA THR A 108 -2.84 14.26 0.67
C THR A 108 -3.91 13.24 0.27
N PRO A 109 -4.22 13.09 -1.04
CA PRO A 109 -5.22 12.14 -1.46
C PRO A 109 -4.70 10.71 -1.31
N PRO A 110 -5.46 9.82 -0.66
CA PRO A 110 -5.00 8.46 -0.45
C PRO A 110 -4.86 7.66 -1.75
N VAL A 111 -3.98 6.66 -1.71
CA VAL A 111 -3.90 5.66 -2.79
C VAL A 111 -5.13 4.78 -2.77
N ARG A 112 -5.98 4.91 -3.79
CA ARG A 112 -7.15 4.06 -3.99
C ARG A 112 -6.77 2.72 -4.60
N MET A 113 -5.85 2.72 -5.58
CA MET A 113 -5.38 1.51 -6.25
C MET A 113 -3.92 1.67 -6.64
N TRP A 114 -3.12 0.65 -6.35
CA TRP A 114 -1.73 0.65 -6.81
C TRP A 114 -1.59 0.25 -8.28
N GLY A 115 -2.59 -0.47 -8.80
CA GLY A 115 -2.58 -1.02 -10.13
C GLY A 115 -1.75 -2.29 -10.25
N ALA A 116 -1.80 -2.86 -11.44
CA ALA A 116 -1.12 -4.09 -11.85
C ALA A 116 -0.60 -3.91 -13.28
N LYS A 117 -0.12 -4.98 -13.93
CA LYS A 117 0.38 -4.88 -15.30
C LYS A 117 -0.65 -4.27 -16.25
N ALA A 118 -1.90 -4.71 -16.14
CA ALA A 118 -3.02 -4.28 -16.97
C ALA A 118 -4.00 -3.32 -16.26
N ALA A 119 -3.73 -2.93 -15.01
CA ALA A 119 -4.59 -2.06 -14.22
C ALA A 119 -3.85 -0.78 -13.81
N PRO A 120 -4.42 0.42 -14.02
CA PRO A 120 -3.76 1.69 -13.76
C PRO A 120 -3.62 1.98 -12.25
N PHE A 121 -2.67 2.85 -11.92
CA PHE A 121 -2.60 3.46 -10.58
C PHE A 121 -3.68 4.52 -10.41
N GLN A 122 -4.19 4.66 -9.18
CA GLN A 122 -5.26 5.60 -8.87
C GLN A 122 -5.16 6.16 -7.44
N LEU A 123 -5.29 7.49 -7.32
CA LEU A 123 -5.56 8.20 -6.07
C LEU A 123 -7.08 8.39 -5.89
N SER A 124 -7.58 8.46 -4.65
CA SER A 124 -9.01 8.45 -4.36
C SER A 124 -9.83 9.55 -5.03
N ASP A 125 -9.24 10.73 -5.20
CA ASP A 125 -9.86 11.93 -5.77
C ASP A 125 -9.42 12.18 -7.23
N ARG A 126 -8.65 11.27 -7.84
CA ARG A 126 -8.17 11.40 -9.23
C ARG A 126 -8.67 10.28 -10.11
N ALA A 127 -8.79 10.59 -11.40
CA ALA A 127 -8.99 9.60 -12.43
C ALA A 127 -7.78 8.63 -12.48
N PRO A 128 -7.98 7.36 -12.85
CA PRO A 128 -6.88 6.44 -13.07
C PRO A 128 -5.92 6.94 -14.14
N VAL A 129 -4.62 6.70 -13.95
CA VAL A 129 -3.58 7.16 -14.88
C VAL A 129 -3.29 6.07 -15.90
N TRP A 130 -3.71 6.31 -17.14
CA TRP A 130 -3.45 5.46 -18.29
C TRP A 130 -2.23 5.95 -19.08
N THR A 131 -1.59 5.05 -19.82
CA THR A 131 -0.54 5.43 -20.78
C THR A 131 -1.12 6.33 -21.85
N ASP A 132 -0.35 7.36 -22.23
CA ASP A 132 -0.70 8.23 -23.34
C ASP A 132 -0.53 7.49 -24.69
N ALA A 133 -1.10 8.04 -25.77
CA ALA A 133 -1.00 7.44 -27.11
C ALA A 133 0.43 7.43 -27.65
N GLU A 134 1.22 8.45 -27.27
CA GLU A 134 2.64 8.57 -27.58
C GLU A 134 3.47 8.21 -26.34
N PRO A 135 4.52 7.36 -26.46
CA PRO A 135 5.43 7.04 -25.37
C PRO A 135 6.13 8.29 -24.81
N ASP A 136 6.18 8.39 -23.49
CA ASP A 136 6.90 9.44 -22.76
C ASP A 136 8.16 8.91 -22.05
N GLU A 137 8.83 9.76 -21.26
CA GLU A 137 10.03 9.39 -20.50
C GLU A 137 9.81 8.23 -19.50
N PHE A 138 8.57 8.02 -19.01
CA PHE A 138 8.25 6.97 -18.03
C PHE A 138 7.92 5.63 -18.68
N THR A 139 7.44 5.66 -19.92
CA THR A 139 7.04 4.49 -20.70
C THR A 139 8.12 3.40 -20.77
N PRO A 140 9.39 3.69 -21.12
CA PRO A 140 10.44 2.67 -21.17
C PRO A 140 10.75 2.08 -19.79
N HIS A 141 10.67 2.88 -18.71
CA HIS A 141 10.92 2.40 -17.35
C HIS A 141 9.78 1.54 -16.80
N ALA A 142 8.55 1.80 -17.24
CA ALA A 142 7.38 1.05 -16.80
C ALA A 142 7.27 -0.35 -17.41
N HIS A 143 7.97 -0.65 -18.51
CA HIS A 143 7.96 -1.95 -19.19
C HIS A 143 6.53 -2.52 -19.43
N GLY A 144 5.60 -1.64 -19.80
CA GLY A 144 4.19 -2.01 -20.04
C GLY A 144 3.39 -2.34 -18.78
N HIS A 145 3.86 -1.98 -17.58
CA HIS A 145 3.12 -2.12 -16.33
C HIS A 145 2.34 -0.83 -16.01
N LEU A 146 1.02 -0.84 -16.21
CA LEU A 146 0.16 0.34 -16.06
C LEU A 146 0.14 0.93 -14.65
N GLY A 147 0.11 0.10 -13.61
CA GLY A 147 0.20 0.56 -12.22
C GLY A 147 1.50 1.32 -11.93
N TYR A 148 2.65 0.74 -12.28
CA TYR A 148 3.94 1.37 -12.07
C TYR A 148 4.10 2.66 -12.90
N TYR A 149 3.66 2.66 -14.16
CA TYR A 149 3.62 3.87 -15.00
C TYR A 149 2.83 5.00 -14.32
N GLY A 150 1.59 4.71 -13.89
CA GLY A 150 0.74 5.73 -13.28
C GLY A 150 1.29 6.26 -11.97
N TRP A 151 1.94 5.39 -11.17
CA TRP A 151 2.62 5.79 -9.95
C TRP A 151 3.80 6.74 -10.22
N LEU A 152 4.66 6.42 -11.21
CA LEU A 152 5.76 7.30 -11.64
C LEU A 152 5.26 8.69 -12.08
N ARG A 153 4.18 8.73 -12.89
CA ARG A 153 3.56 9.98 -13.35
C ARG A 153 3.06 10.83 -12.17
N MET A 154 2.50 10.22 -11.12
CA MET A 154 2.05 10.95 -9.93
C MET A 154 3.20 11.52 -9.10
N ILE A 155 4.32 10.79 -8.99
CA ILE A 155 5.53 11.33 -8.35
C ILE A 155 6.06 12.50 -9.17
N ASN A 156 6.21 12.33 -10.49
CA ASN A 156 6.74 13.37 -11.35
C ASN A 156 5.89 14.65 -11.31
N ALA A 157 4.56 14.51 -11.39
CA ALA A 157 3.66 15.67 -11.25
C ALA A 157 3.88 16.40 -9.91
N ARG A 158 4.11 15.67 -8.81
CA ARG A 158 4.40 16.27 -7.51
C ARG A 158 5.79 16.92 -7.47
N VAL A 159 6.82 16.28 -8.05
CA VAL A 159 8.17 16.86 -8.18
C VAL A 159 8.16 18.14 -9.00
N GLN A 160 7.46 18.17 -10.14
CA GLN A 160 7.31 19.37 -10.95
C GLN A 160 6.59 20.49 -10.17
N LEU A 161 5.54 20.17 -9.42
CA LEU A 161 4.87 21.15 -8.55
C LEU A 161 5.82 21.70 -7.46
N LEU A 162 6.59 20.85 -6.81
CA LEU A 162 7.51 21.26 -5.73
C LEU A 162 8.72 22.05 -6.25
N THR A 163 9.11 21.84 -7.51
CA THR A 163 10.28 22.49 -8.12
C THR A 163 9.92 23.65 -9.05
N ASN A 164 8.64 23.98 -9.21
CA ASN A 164 8.15 24.90 -10.25
C ASN A 164 8.63 24.48 -11.65
N SER A 165 8.48 23.20 -11.97
CA SER A 165 8.80 22.55 -13.26
C SER A 165 10.28 22.62 -13.66
N ARG A 166 11.19 22.81 -12.71
CA ARG A 166 12.64 22.88 -12.97
C ARG A 166 13.32 21.52 -13.09
N CYS A 167 12.70 20.46 -12.57
CA CYS A 167 13.23 19.10 -12.60
C CYS A 167 12.11 18.11 -12.91
N SER A 168 12.45 17.02 -13.60
CA SER A 168 11.65 15.81 -13.67
C SER A 168 12.02 14.85 -12.53
N LEU A 169 11.27 13.76 -12.40
CA LEU A 169 11.55 12.68 -11.47
C LEU A 169 12.96 12.11 -11.66
N PHE A 170 13.35 11.75 -12.89
CA PHE A 170 14.61 11.05 -13.15
C PHE A 170 15.84 11.96 -13.15
N ASP A 171 15.67 13.27 -13.04
CA ASP A 171 16.78 14.19 -12.70
C ASP A 171 17.28 13.99 -11.26
N ARG A 172 16.48 13.32 -10.41
CA ARG A 172 16.69 13.23 -8.95
C ARG A 172 16.86 11.80 -8.45
N THR A 173 16.62 10.80 -9.28
CA THR A 173 16.66 9.39 -8.88
C THR A 173 16.82 8.46 -10.08
N ASP A 174 17.21 7.22 -9.83
CA ASP A 174 17.24 6.15 -10.83
C ASP A 174 15.98 5.28 -10.85
N ALA A 175 15.72 4.66 -12.00
CA ALA A 175 14.58 3.76 -12.22
C ALA A 175 14.60 2.50 -11.31
N SER A 176 15.78 2.03 -10.91
CA SER A 176 15.92 0.86 -10.02
C SER A 176 15.42 1.17 -8.60
N ILE A 177 15.72 2.36 -8.08
CA ILE A 177 15.25 2.84 -6.78
C ILE A 177 13.73 2.99 -6.80
N MET A 178 13.20 3.58 -7.88
CA MET A 178 11.75 3.74 -8.06
C MET A 178 11.02 2.40 -8.14
N THR A 179 11.60 1.42 -8.82
CA THR A 179 11.04 0.06 -8.91
C THR A 179 10.91 -0.58 -7.52
N ARG A 180 11.93 -0.42 -6.68
CA ARG A 180 11.90 -0.93 -5.30
C ARG A 180 10.82 -0.23 -4.47
N ARG A 181 10.79 1.10 -4.49
CA ARG A 181 9.80 1.90 -3.74
C ARG A 181 8.35 1.59 -4.15
N TYR A 182 8.10 1.33 -5.44
CA TYR A 182 6.79 0.90 -5.91
C TYR A 182 6.40 -0.50 -5.37
N LYS A 183 7.34 -1.46 -5.38
CA LYS A 183 7.13 -2.79 -4.80
C LYS A 183 6.86 -2.72 -3.30
N ASP A 184 7.56 -1.83 -2.61
CA ASP A 184 7.42 -1.59 -1.18
C ASP A 184 6.17 -0.73 -0.84
N ARG A 185 5.38 -0.34 -1.87
CA ARG A 185 4.12 0.41 -1.73
C ARG A 185 4.30 1.77 -1.04
N HIS A 186 5.37 2.49 -1.36
CA HIS A 186 5.59 3.84 -0.86
C HIS A 186 4.66 4.85 -1.55
N HIS A 187 3.93 5.64 -0.76
CA HIS A 187 3.00 6.63 -1.29
C HIS A 187 3.74 7.64 -2.21
N PRO A 188 3.23 7.94 -3.42
CA PRO A 188 3.97 8.74 -4.40
C PRO A 188 4.38 10.13 -3.88
N PHE A 189 3.55 10.77 -3.06
CA PHE A 189 3.86 12.10 -2.53
C PHE A 189 4.93 12.08 -1.43
N ALA A 190 5.07 10.99 -0.67
CA ALA A 190 6.12 10.83 0.34
C ALA A 190 7.45 10.66 -0.37
N VAL A 191 7.48 9.82 -1.41
CA VAL A 191 8.64 9.67 -2.29
C VAL A 191 9.05 11.01 -2.89
N ALA A 192 8.11 11.80 -3.41
CA ALA A 192 8.42 13.12 -3.96
C ALA A 192 9.00 14.07 -2.89
N ALA A 193 8.43 14.12 -1.69
CA ALA A 193 8.92 14.97 -0.60
C ALA A 193 10.32 14.56 -0.11
N GLU A 194 10.58 13.25 0.01
CA GLU A 194 11.91 12.72 0.32
C GLU A 194 12.94 13.11 -0.74
N LEU A 195 12.61 12.98 -2.03
CA LEU A 195 13.50 13.36 -3.12
C LEU A 195 13.85 14.85 -3.12
N MET A 196 12.96 15.71 -2.59
CA MET A 196 13.20 17.14 -2.48
C MET A 196 13.97 17.52 -1.21
N SER A 197 13.77 16.79 -0.10
CA SER A 197 14.43 17.06 1.19
C SER A 197 15.84 16.47 1.25
N ALA A 198 16.07 15.31 0.66
CA ALA A 198 17.39 14.80 0.38
C ALA A 198 17.91 15.52 -0.86
N GLY A 199 19.04 16.21 -0.76
CA GLY A 199 19.72 16.85 -1.89
C GLY A 199 20.30 15.85 -2.90
N TYR A 200 19.51 14.88 -3.37
CA TYR A 200 19.86 13.96 -4.46
C TYR A 200 19.96 14.77 -5.76
N CYS A 201 21.10 15.42 -5.95
CA CYS A 201 21.60 15.75 -7.27
C CYS A 201 22.38 14.52 -7.73
N ILE A 202 21.84 13.76 -8.68
CA ILE A 202 22.69 12.86 -9.45
C ILE A 202 23.57 13.77 -10.31
N PRO A 203 24.91 13.78 -10.16
CA PRO A 203 25.73 14.49 -11.12
C PRO A 203 25.50 13.83 -12.47
N HIS A 204 25.00 14.60 -13.44
CA HIS A 204 25.09 14.18 -14.83
C HIS A 204 26.56 13.96 -15.15
N SER A 205 27.00 12.70 -15.16
CA SER A 205 28.20 12.30 -15.85
C SER A 205 27.90 12.36 -17.35
N GLY A 206 27.81 13.58 -17.87
CA GLY A 206 28.18 13.85 -19.24
C GLY A 206 29.69 13.71 -19.31
N MET A 207 30.16 12.62 -19.91
CA MET A 207 31.45 12.65 -20.58
C MET A 207 31.19 12.37 -22.05
N GLU A 208 31.62 13.38 -22.81
CA GLU A 208 31.88 13.42 -24.24
C GLU A 208 32.64 12.17 -24.75
#